data_AF-A0A8C0KSS4-F1
#
_entry.id   AF-A0A8C0KSS4-F1
#
_cell.length_a   1.000
_cell.length_b   1.000
_cell.length_c   1.000
_cell.angle_alpha   90.00
_cell.angle_beta   90.00
_cell.angle_gamma   90.00
#
_symmetry.space_group_name_H-M   'P 1'
#
loop_
_entity.id
_entity.type
_entity.pdbx_description
1 polymer ?
#
loop_
_entity_poly.entity_id
_entity_poly.type
_entity_poly.pdbx_seq_one_letter_code
_entity_poly.pdbx_strand_id
1 'polypeptide(L)'
;MRRLGSVQRKMPCVFVTEVKEEPSGKREQQPFKVLATETLSHKALDADIYSAIPTEKVDGTCCYITTYKGQPYLWARLDRKPNKLAEKRFKNFLHSKQNSKEFFWNVEEDFKPVPECWIPAKEIEQLNGNPMPDENGHIPGWVPVEKNNKQYCWHSSVVNYEFEIALVLKHHPDDPGLLEISAVPLSDLLEQTLELIGTNINGNPYGLGSKKHPLHLLIPHGAFQIRNLPTLKHNDLLSWFEGCREGKIEGIVWHCNDGCLIKVHRHHLGLCWPIPDTYMNSKPVVINMNLNKYDHAFDTKCLFNLFSKIDNQKFGRLKDIILDV
;
A
#
# COMPACT_ATOMS: atom_id res chain seq x y z
N MET A 1 12.51 -16.00 -2.67
CA MET A 1 12.73 -14.83 -1.79
C MET A 1 11.99 -15.06 -0.47
N ARG A 2 12.59 -14.69 0.66
CA ARG A 2 11.90 -14.72 1.96
C ARG A 2 10.76 -13.70 1.93
N ARG A 3 9.54 -14.09 2.33
CA ARG A 3 8.40 -13.16 2.41
C ARG A 3 8.73 -12.07 3.43
N LEU A 4 8.62 -10.82 3.02
CA LEU A 4 8.81 -9.66 3.90
C LEU A 4 7.53 -9.39 4.72
N GLY A 5 7.63 -8.58 5.77
CA GLY A 5 6.52 -8.29 6.68
C GLY A 5 5.28 -7.71 5.96
N SER A 6 4.10 -8.04 6.47
CA SER A 6 2.80 -7.61 5.91
C SER A 6 2.26 -6.35 6.60
N VAL A 7 1.57 -5.48 5.85
CA VAL A 7 0.97 -4.24 6.38
C VAL A 7 -0.28 -4.54 7.20
N GLN A 8 -0.10 -4.79 8.50
CA GLN A 8 -1.23 -5.04 9.40
C GLN A 8 -1.71 -3.76 10.12
N ARG A 9 -0.79 -2.84 10.38
CA ARG A 9 -1.03 -1.59 11.11
C ARG A 9 -0.54 -0.38 10.33
N LYS A 10 -0.92 0.80 10.78
CA LYS A 10 -0.35 2.05 10.25
C LYS A 10 1.14 2.09 10.57
N MET A 11 1.96 2.20 9.53
CA MET A 11 3.41 2.27 9.65
C MET A 11 3.83 3.63 10.26
N PRO A 12 4.58 3.67 11.38
CA PRO A 12 5.12 4.90 11.94
C PRO A 12 6.23 5.49 11.04
N CYS A 13 6.52 6.77 11.24
CA CYS A 13 7.65 7.40 10.55
C CYS A 13 8.99 6.98 11.19
N VAL A 14 10.02 6.82 10.35
CA VAL A 14 11.40 6.55 10.78
C VAL A 14 11.98 7.69 11.63
N PHE A 15 11.53 8.91 11.38
CA PHE A 15 11.87 10.09 12.17
C PHE A 15 10.70 10.46 13.09
N VAL A 16 11.01 11.17 14.18
CA VAL A 16 10.00 11.88 14.95
C VAL A 16 9.31 12.89 14.04
N THR A 17 7.98 12.99 14.13
CA THR A 17 7.21 13.93 13.32
C THR A 17 6.67 15.08 14.16
N GLU A 18 6.70 16.28 13.60
CA GLU A 18 6.12 17.49 14.19
C GLU A 18 5.05 18.10 13.27
N VAL A 19 4.10 18.79 13.88
CA VAL A 19 3.08 19.57 13.16
C VAL A 19 3.58 21.00 13.07
N LYS A 20 3.67 21.54 11.86
CA LYS A 20 3.93 22.96 11.59
C LYS A 20 2.66 23.64 11.10
N GLU A 21 2.33 24.80 11.67
CA GLU A 21 1.21 25.65 11.27
C GLU A 21 1.51 26.40 9.97
N GLU A 22 1.81 25.63 8.92
CA GLU A 22 2.06 26.10 7.57
C GLU A 22 1.19 25.29 6.59
N PRO A 23 0.66 25.91 5.52
CA PRO A 23 -0.18 25.22 4.55
C PRO A 23 0.47 23.96 3.98
N SER A 24 -0.30 22.89 3.90
CA SER A 24 0.15 21.62 3.33
C SER A 24 0.18 21.67 1.81
N GLY A 25 1.34 21.36 1.21
CA GLY A 25 1.43 21.09 -0.22
C GLY A 25 0.68 19.83 -0.68
N LYS A 26 0.25 18.97 0.26
CA LYS A 26 -0.50 17.73 -0.03
C LYS A 26 -2.00 17.98 -0.18
N ARG A 27 -2.56 18.97 0.52
CA ARG A 27 -4.01 19.24 0.58
C ARG A 27 -4.27 20.74 0.62
N GLU A 28 -4.91 21.26 -0.42
CA GLU A 28 -5.12 22.71 -0.64
C GLU A 28 -5.73 23.47 0.55
N GLN A 29 -6.51 22.81 1.40
CA GLN A 29 -7.22 23.45 2.52
C GLN A 29 -6.69 23.05 3.90
N GLN A 30 -5.56 22.35 3.98
CA GLN A 30 -4.98 21.97 5.26
C GLN A 30 -4.00 23.05 5.74
N PRO A 31 -4.29 23.77 6.84
CA PRO A 31 -3.48 24.91 7.29
C PRO A 31 -2.18 24.52 8.00
N PHE A 32 -1.94 23.22 8.17
CA PHE A 32 -0.76 22.67 8.82
C PHE A 32 -0.13 21.56 7.97
N LYS A 33 1.16 21.28 8.17
CA LYS A 33 1.85 20.13 7.59
C LYS A 33 2.55 19.31 8.66
N VAL A 34 2.67 18.01 8.42
CA VAL A 34 3.39 17.08 9.30
C VAL A 34 4.75 16.81 8.67
N LEU A 35 5.82 17.18 9.35
CA LEU A 35 7.19 17.02 8.89
C LEU A 35 7.98 16.09 9.81
N ALA A 36 8.92 15.34 9.24
CA ALA A 36 9.95 14.62 9.95
C ALA A 36 10.98 15.63 10.50
N THR A 37 11.45 15.38 11.71
CA THR A 37 12.63 16.04 12.28
C THR A 37 13.89 15.28 11.87
N GLU A 38 15.04 15.77 12.33
CA GLU A 38 16.32 15.08 12.13
C GLU A 38 16.52 13.89 13.10
N THR A 39 15.62 13.72 14.07
CA THR A 39 15.72 12.71 15.13
C THR A 39 15.00 11.43 14.73
N LEU A 40 15.68 10.29 14.80
CA LEU A 40 15.04 8.97 14.61
C LEU A 40 14.01 8.70 15.70
N SER A 41 12.90 8.06 15.34
CA SER A 41 11.87 7.71 16.31
C SER A 41 12.32 6.54 17.18
N HIS A 42 11.90 6.52 18.45
CA HIS A 42 12.17 5.39 19.35
C HIS A 42 11.65 4.07 18.76
N LYS A 43 10.46 4.07 18.15
CA LYS A 43 9.91 2.90 17.45
C LYS A 43 10.82 2.36 16.35
N ALA A 44 11.56 3.21 15.64
CA ALA A 44 12.51 2.78 14.63
C ALA A 44 13.78 2.18 15.26
N LEU A 45 14.30 2.81 16.32
CA LEU A 45 15.47 2.31 17.04
C LEU A 45 15.20 0.98 17.75
N ASP A 46 14.05 0.87 18.42
CA ASP A 46 13.61 -0.34 19.13
C ASP A 46 13.43 -1.54 18.18
N ALA A 47 13.07 -1.27 16.91
CA ALA A 47 12.92 -2.26 15.86
C ALA A 47 14.23 -2.60 15.13
N ASP A 48 15.38 -2.07 15.56
CA ASP A 48 16.68 -2.25 14.90
C ASP A 48 16.68 -1.88 13.40
N ILE A 49 16.22 -0.64 13.11
CA ILE A 49 16.07 -0.12 11.75
C ILE A 49 17.34 -0.22 10.89
N TYR A 50 18.53 -0.24 11.49
CA TYR A 50 19.81 -0.31 10.77
C TYR A 50 20.06 -1.68 10.12
N SER A 51 19.43 -2.74 10.65
CA SER A 51 19.49 -4.09 10.08
C SER A 51 18.31 -4.41 9.16
N ALA A 52 17.38 -3.46 8.98
CA ALA A 52 16.15 -3.66 8.25
C ALA A 52 16.36 -3.66 6.72
N ILE A 53 15.43 -4.32 6.00
CA ILE A 53 15.45 -4.36 4.53
C ILE A 53 14.62 -3.19 3.99
N PRO A 54 15.22 -2.22 3.25
CA PRO A 54 14.48 -1.11 2.67
C PRO A 54 13.84 -1.50 1.33
N THR A 55 12.59 -1.11 1.14
CA THR A 55 11.82 -1.30 -0.09
C THR A 55 11.12 0.00 -0.50
N GLU A 56 10.79 0.12 -1.77
CA GLU A 56 9.95 1.19 -2.28
C GLU A 56 8.59 1.19 -1.58
N LYS A 57 8.18 2.35 -1.05
CA LYS A 57 6.79 2.56 -0.68
C LYS A 57 6.01 2.84 -1.96
N VAL A 58 5.13 1.92 -2.31
CA VAL A 58 4.27 2.05 -3.48
C VAL A 58 3.00 2.82 -3.09
N ASP A 59 2.71 3.89 -3.83
CA ASP A 59 1.47 4.66 -3.68
C ASP A 59 0.28 3.94 -4.32
N GLY A 60 -0.36 3.08 -3.53
CA GLY A 60 -1.58 2.37 -3.89
C GLY A 60 -2.59 2.35 -2.75
N THR A 61 -3.67 1.58 -2.94
CA THR A 61 -4.58 1.23 -1.86
C THR A 61 -4.25 -0.17 -1.36
N CYS A 62 -4.05 -0.28 -0.05
CA CYS A 62 -3.61 -1.50 0.58
C CYS A 62 -4.68 -2.61 0.48
N CYS A 63 -4.23 -3.80 0.13
CA CYS A 63 -5.01 -5.00 -0.09
C CYS A 63 -4.39 -6.18 0.66
N TYR A 64 -5.15 -7.25 0.81
CA TYR A 64 -4.70 -8.49 1.47
C TYR A 64 -5.30 -9.70 0.75
N ILE A 65 -4.53 -10.78 0.57
CA ILE A 65 -5.09 -12.06 0.10
C ILE A 65 -5.22 -13.01 1.28
N THR A 66 -6.43 -13.50 1.54
CA THR A 66 -6.69 -14.56 2.51
C THR A 66 -7.95 -15.33 2.15
N THR A 67 -8.22 -16.41 2.87
CA THR A 67 -9.34 -17.31 2.59
C THR A 67 -10.68 -16.63 2.90
N TYR A 68 -11.61 -16.70 1.95
CA TYR A 68 -13.02 -16.35 2.14
C TYR A 68 -13.88 -17.45 1.49
N LYS A 69 -14.90 -17.95 2.20
CA LYS A 69 -15.77 -19.02 1.71
C LYS A 69 -15.01 -20.26 1.20
N GLY A 70 -13.87 -20.58 1.85
CA GLY A 70 -13.04 -21.74 1.51
C GLY A 70 -12.05 -21.54 0.35
N GLN A 71 -11.98 -20.35 -0.26
CA GLN A 71 -11.10 -20.06 -1.40
C GLN A 71 -10.22 -18.83 -1.15
N PRO A 72 -9.03 -18.73 -1.78
CA PRO A 72 -8.23 -17.50 -1.77
C PRO A 72 -9.02 -16.32 -2.35
N TYR A 73 -9.04 -15.19 -1.65
CA TYR A 73 -9.82 -14.03 -2.03
C TYR A 73 -9.03 -12.74 -1.85
N LEU A 74 -9.34 -11.71 -2.65
CA LEU A 74 -8.81 -10.36 -2.44
C LEU A 74 -9.66 -9.64 -1.40
N TRP A 75 -8.99 -8.97 -0.48
CA TRP A 75 -9.59 -8.17 0.56
C TRP A 75 -9.08 -6.73 0.48
N ALA A 76 -10.00 -5.78 0.56
CA ALA A 76 -9.69 -4.36 0.60
C ALA A 76 -9.56 -3.89 2.05
N ARG A 77 -8.65 -2.93 2.28
CA ARG A 77 -8.49 -2.30 3.58
C ARG A 77 -9.74 -1.53 4.00
N LEU A 78 -10.27 -1.84 5.17
CA LEU A 78 -11.37 -1.10 5.81
C LEU A 78 -11.07 -0.91 7.30
N ASP A 79 -10.54 0.26 7.66
CA ASP A 79 -10.33 0.62 9.06
C ASP A 79 -11.66 0.95 9.73
N ARG A 80 -11.97 0.29 10.86
CA ARG A 80 -13.11 0.64 11.71
C ARG A 80 -12.76 1.90 12.50
N LYS A 81 -13.50 2.98 12.22
CA LYS A 81 -13.26 4.32 12.76
C LYS A 81 -14.18 4.61 13.95
N PRO A 82 -13.76 5.50 14.88
CA PRO A 82 -14.61 5.93 15.96
C PRO A 82 -15.81 6.72 15.40
N ASN A 83 -16.91 6.72 16.15
CA ASN A 83 -18.05 7.57 15.91
C ASN A 83 -17.70 9.03 16.27
N LYS A 84 -18.57 9.99 15.91
CA LYS A 84 -18.28 11.43 16.09
C LYS A 84 -18.06 11.82 17.56
N LEU A 85 -18.77 11.18 18.50
CA LEU A 85 -18.68 11.47 19.93
C LEU A 85 -17.36 10.96 20.51
N ALA A 86 -17.03 9.71 20.19
CA ALA A 86 -15.78 9.06 20.58
C ALA A 86 -14.56 9.78 19.99
N GLU A 87 -14.61 10.18 18.71
CA GLU A 87 -13.56 10.95 18.05
C GLU A 87 -13.32 12.29 18.77
N LYS A 88 -14.38 13.00 19.18
CA LYS A 88 -14.26 14.24 19.95
C LYS A 88 -13.63 14.01 21.32
N ARG A 89 -14.07 12.96 22.03
CA ARG A 89 -13.54 12.58 23.35
C ARG A 89 -12.06 12.23 23.26
N PHE A 90 -11.67 11.46 22.24
CA PHE A 90 -10.28 11.07 22.00
C PHE A 90 -9.38 12.27 21.64
N LYS A 91 -9.83 13.17 20.77
CA LYS A 91 -9.08 14.40 20.47
C LYS A 91 -8.88 15.27 21.71
N ASN A 92 -9.92 15.45 22.52
CA ASN A 92 -9.81 16.21 23.77
C ASN A 92 -8.80 15.57 24.73
N PHE A 93 -8.79 14.24 24.82
CA PHE A 93 -7.79 13.51 25.59
C PHE A 93 -6.36 13.79 25.09
N LEU A 94 -6.11 13.67 23.77
CA LEU A 94 -4.80 13.94 23.18
C LEU A 94 -4.33 15.39 23.43
N HIS A 95 -5.24 16.36 23.39
CA HIS A 95 -4.91 17.77 23.68
C HIS A 95 -4.64 18.04 25.17
N SER A 96 -5.19 17.23 26.07
CA SER A 96 -5.16 17.54 27.50
C SER A 96 -3.77 17.43 28.15
N LYS A 97 -2.75 16.85 27.49
CA LYS A 97 -1.30 16.76 27.85
C LYS A 97 -0.93 16.41 29.31
N GLN A 98 -1.86 16.21 30.23
CA GLN A 98 -1.64 16.19 31.68
C GLN A 98 -2.20 14.95 32.41
N ASN A 99 -2.87 14.03 31.72
CA ASN A 99 -3.36 12.82 32.37
C ASN A 99 -2.46 11.63 32.07
N SER A 100 -1.77 11.12 33.10
CA SER A 100 -1.09 9.82 33.09
C SER A 100 -2.04 8.62 32.98
N LYS A 101 -3.33 8.87 32.77
CA LYS A 101 -4.37 7.85 32.62
C LYS A 101 -4.51 7.52 31.14
N GLU A 102 -4.48 6.24 30.80
CA GLU A 102 -4.76 5.75 29.45
C GLU A 102 -6.19 6.10 29.02
N PHE A 103 -6.39 6.31 27.72
CA PHE A 103 -7.72 6.52 27.16
C PHE A 103 -8.47 5.19 27.11
N PHE A 104 -9.63 5.14 27.76
CA PHE A 104 -10.47 3.96 27.72
C PHE A 104 -11.48 4.00 26.57
N TRP A 105 -11.40 2.98 25.70
CA TRP A 105 -12.31 2.75 24.58
C TRP A 105 -13.41 1.77 24.97
N ASN A 106 -14.66 2.12 24.70
CA ASN A 106 -15.79 1.18 24.68
C ASN A 106 -15.97 0.68 23.23
N VAL A 107 -15.42 -0.49 22.90
CA VAL A 107 -15.38 -1.01 21.51
C VAL A 107 -16.78 -1.21 20.91
N GLU A 108 -17.79 -1.46 21.73
CA GLU A 108 -19.17 -1.65 21.29
C GLU A 108 -19.84 -0.34 20.90
N GLU A 109 -19.65 0.72 21.70
CA GLU A 109 -20.34 2.00 21.52
C GLU A 109 -19.54 3.02 20.73
N ASP A 110 -18.21 3.06 20.89
CA ASP A 110 -17.36 4.14 20.39
C ASP A 110 -17.10 4.07 18.88
N PHE A 111 -17.41 2.95 18.23
CA PHE A 111 -16.98 2.68 16.84
C PHE A 111 -18.15 2.52 15.88
N LYS A 112 -17.93 2.93 14.63
CA LYS A 112 -18.89 2.73 13.55
C LYS A 112 -19.08 1.22 13.29
N PRO A 113 -20.29 0.81 12.83
CA PRO A 113 -20.52 -0.56 12.42
C PRO A 113 -19.67 -0.90 11.20
N VAL A 114 -19.32 -2.18 11.08
CA VAL A 114 -18.63 -2.77 9.93
C VAL A 114 -19.48 -3.92 9.36
N PRO A 115 -19.30 -4.30 8.09
CA PRO A 115 -19.95 -5.49 7.54
C PRO A 115 -19.62 -6.75 8.35
N GLU A 116 -20.52 -7.73 8.36
CA GLU A 116 -20.31 -9.01 9.07
C GLU A 116 -19.07 -9.77 8.57
N CYS A 117 -18.75 -9.64 7.28
CA CYS A 117 -17.55 -10.23 6.68
C CYS A 117 -16.26 -9.48 7.02
N TRP A 118 -16.31 -8.38 7.79
CA TRP A 118 -15.12 -7.65 8.18
C TRP A 118 -14.28 -8.47 9.16
N ILE A 119 -12.96 -8.50 8.94
CA ILE A 119 -12.01 -9.12 9.86
C ILE A 119 -10.98 -8.08 10.33
N PRO A 120 -10.55 -8.13 11.61
CA PRO A 120 -9.44 -7.31 12.06
C PRO A 120 -8.16 -7.71 11.32
N ALA A 121 -7.27 -6.74 11.13
CA ALA A 121 -5.92 -7.05 10.67
C ALA A 121 -5.20 -7.95 11.70
N LYS A 122 -4.23 -8.73 11.23
CA LYS A 122 -3.47 -9.63 12.11
C LYS A 122 -2.67 -8.82 13.11
N GLU A 123 -2.35 -9.43 14.25
CA GLU A 123 -1.48 -8.82 15.27
C GLU A 123 -2.03 -7.50 15.88
N ILE A 124 -3.33 -7.21 15.69
CA ILE A 124 -4.00 -6.19 16.48
C ILE A 124 -4.11 -6.68 17.92
N GLU A 125 -3.71 -5.82 18.85
CA GLU A 125 -3.86 -6.03 20.28
C GLU A 125 -5.32 -6.32 20.63
N GLN A 126 -5.53 -7.33 21.46
CA GLN A 126 -6.86 -7.76 21.88
C GLN A 126 -7.03 -7.50 23.37
N LEU A 127 -8.12 -6.85 23.76
CA LEU A 127 -8.54 -6.72 25.16
C LEU A 127 -9.87 -7.43 25.34
N ASN A 128 -9.89 -8.46 26.20
CA ASN A 128 -11.07 -9.31 26.42
C ASN A 128 -11.68 -9.88 25.12
N GLY A 129 -10.82 -10.22 24.14
CA GLY A 129 -11.24 -10.75 22.83
C GLY A 129 -11.72 -9.69 21.83
N ASN A 130 -11.68 -8.41 22.17
CA ASN A 130 -12.02 -7.31 21.27
C ASN A 130 -10.77 -6.65 20.68
N PRO A 131 -10.74 -6.36 19.37
CA PRO A 131 -9.62 -5.68 18.74
C PRO A 131 -9.53 -4.23 19.22
N MET A 132 -8.35 -3.84 19.69
CA MET A 132 -8.09 -2.50 20.20
C MET A 132 -7.66 -1.54 19.08
N PRO A 133 -8.04 -0.26 19.18
CA PRO A 133 -7.61 0.75 18.21
C PRO A 133 -6.12 1.07 18.35
N ASP A 134 -5.54 1.52 17.24
CA ASP A 134 -4.19 2.05 17.19
C ASP A 134 -4.08 3.42 17.88
N GLU A 135 -2.88 3.99 17.89
CA GLU A 135 -2.59 5.32 18.45
C GLU A 135 -3.39 6.48 17.81
N ASN A 136 -4.03 6.24 16.66
CA ASN A 136 -4.89 7.21 15.97
C ASN A 136 -6.38 6.97 16.27
N GLY A 137 -6.70 5.98 17.11
CA GLY A 137 -8.06 5.61 17.45
C GLY A 137 -8.74 4.74 16.39
N HIS A 138 -8.03 4.18 15.41
CA HIS A 138 -8.61 3.34 14.36
C HIS A 138 -8.33 1.86 14.63
N ILE A 139 -9.26 0.98 14.26
CA ILE A 139 -9.01 -0.47 14.26
C ILE A 139 -8.80 -0.93 12.81
N PRO A 140 -7.54 -1.20 12.40
CA PRO A 140 -7.22 -1.87 11.15
C PRO A 140 -8.09 -3.07 10.81
N GLY A 141 -8.49 -3.21 9.55
CA GLY A 141 -9.20 -4.42 9.13
C GLY A 141 -9.42 -4.52 7.64
N TRP A 142 -10.13 -5.56 7.25
CA TRP A 142 -10.24 -6.02 5.88
C TRP A 142 -11.68 -6.44 5.58
N VAL A 143 -12.11 -6.23 4.33
CA VAL A 143 -13.36 -6.79 3.80
C VAL A 143 -13.13 -7.46 2.45
N PRO A 144 -13.82 -8.56 2.13
CA PRO A 144 -13.63 -9.26 0.86
C PRO A 144 -14.12 -8.41 -0.31
N VAL A 145 -13.39 -8.48 -1.41
CA VAL A 145 -13.69 -7.78 -2.66
C VAL A 145 -14.63 -8.64 -3.50
N GLU A 146 -15.93 -8.45 -3.32
CA GLU A 146 -16.94 -9.15 -4.11
C GLU A 146 -17.23 -8.43 -5.44
N LYS A 147 -17.47 -9.19 -6.52
CA LYS A 147 -17.62 -8.70 -7.91
C LYS A 147 -18.66 -7.58 -8.06
N ASN A 148 -19.72 -7.61 -7.26
CA ASN A 148 -20.84 -6.66 -7.34
C ASN A 148 -20.70 -5.43 -6.43
N ASN A 149 -19.61 -5.34 -5.66
CA ASN A 149 -19.39 -4.20 -4.78
C ASN A 149 -18.81 -3.01 -5.56
N LYS A 150 -19.65 -2.00 -5.82
CA LYS A 150 -19.25 -0.77 -6.53
C LYS A 150 -18.13 0.00 -5.83
N GLN A 151 -17.98 -0.11 -4.51
CA GLN A 151 -16.91 0.54 -3.75
C GLN A 151 -15.53 -0.02 -4.14
N TYR A 152 -15.47 -1.31 -4.48
CA TYR A 152 -14.23 -2.04 -4.77
C TYR A 152 -14.12 -2.47 -6.23
N CYS A 153 -14.83 -1.82 -7.16
CA CYS A 153 -14.85 -2.21 -8.57
C CYS A 153 -13.44 -2.26 -9.21
N TRP A 154 -12.52 -1.39 -8.80
CA TRP A 154 -11.12 -1.40 -9.26
C TRP A 154 -10.27 -2.50 -8.63
N HIS A 155 -10.65 -2.99 -7.45
CA HIS A 155 -10.02 -4.16 -6.86
C HIS A 155 -10.52 -5.42 -7.58
N SER A 156 -11.80 -5.47 -7.90
CA SER A 156 -12.40 -6.58 -8.64
C SER A 156 -11.87 -6.71 -10.08
N SER A 157 -11.32 -5.65 -10.69
CA SER A 157 -10.82 -5.70 -12.07
C SER A 157 -9.46 -6.40 -12.22
N VAL A 158 -8.73 -6.59 -11.12
CA VAL A 158 -7.39 -7.20 -11.11
C VAL A 158 -7.37 -8.64 -10.62
N VAL A 159 -8.54 -9.22 -10.35
CA VAL A 159 -8.69 -10.62 -9.92
C VAL A 159 -9.72 -11.33 -10.77
N ASN A 160 -9.47 -12.61 -11.00
CA ASN A 160 -10.45 -13.52 -11.57
C ASN A 160 -10.58 -14.72 -10.63
N TYR A 161 -11.70 -14.77 -9.91
CA TYR A 161 -11.98 -15.83 -8.94
C TYR A 161 -12.37 -17.17 -9.58
N GLU A 162 -12.81 -17.18 -10.84
CA GLU A 162 -13.12 -18.42 -11.56
C GLU A 162 -11.84 -19.20 -11.86
N PHE A 163 -10.77 -18.49 -12.22
CA PHE A 163 -9.44 -19.08 -12.45
C PHE A 163 -8.49 -18.93 -11.27
N GLU A 164 -8.97 -18.38 -10.15
CA GLU A 164 -8.19 -18.10 -8.94
C GLU A 164 -6.86 -17.36 -9.21
N ILE A 165 -6.87 -16.31 -10.03
CA ILE A 165 -5.68 -15.53 -10.43
C ILE A 165 -5.83 -14.03 -10.17
N ALA A 166 -4.68 -13.37 -10.08
CA ALA A 166 -4.50 -11.93 -9.95
C ALA A 166 -3.57 -11.38 -11.04
N LEU A 167 -3.82 -10.13 -11.49
CA LEU A 167 -2.89 -9.37 -12.32
C LEU A 167 -1.86 -8.66 -11.43
N VAL A 168 -0.60 -9.08 -11.56
CA VAL A 168 0.48 -8.65 -10.69
C VAL A 168 1.61 -8.01 -11.46
N LEU A 169 2.09 -6.85 -10.98
CA LEU A 169 3.36 -6.24 -11.37
C LEU A 169 4.46 -6.62 -10.37
N LYS A 170 5.58 -7.13 -10.88
CA LYS A 170 6.73 -7.58 -10.08
C LYS A 170 8.04 -7.39 -10.86
N HIS A 171 9.18 -7.68 -10.24
CA HIS A 171 10.44 -7.83 -10.96
C HIS A 171 10.42 -9.08 -11.83
N HIS A 172 11.01 -8.99 -13.04
CA HIS A 172 11.31 -10.17 -13.82
C HIS A 172 12.28 -11.07 -13.04
N PRO A 173 12.05 -12.40 -12.97
CA PRO A 173 12.84 -13.30 -12.12
C PRO A 173 14.33 -13.30 -12.48
N ASP A 174 14.65 -13.19 -13.77
CA ASP A 174 16.02 -13.30 -14.28
C ASP A 174 16.67 -11.94 -14.59
N ASP A 175 15.91 -10.85 -14.57
CA ASP A 175 16.42 -9.50 -14.90
C ASP A 175 15.84 -8.46 -13.92
N PRO A 176 16.60 -8.09 -12.87
CA PRO A 176 16.18 -7.06 -11.92
C PRO A 176 15.94 -5.67 -12.53
N GLY A 177 16.48 -5.39 -13.72
CA GLY A 177 16.24 -4.15 -14.45
C GLY A 177 14.90 -4.12 -15.19
N LEU A 178 14.24 -5.28 -15.33
CA LEU A 178 12.99 -5.46 -16.05
C LEU A 178 11.83 -5.70 -15.08
N LEU A 179 10.69 -5.06 -15.36
CA LEU A 179 9.42 -5.35 -14.71
C LEU A 179 8.63 -6.38 -15.52
N GLU A 180 7.82 -7.18 -14.84
CA GLU A 180 6.91 -8.14 -15.46
C GLU A 180 5.48 -7.90 -14.96
N ILE A 181 4.52 -7.83 -15.88
CA ILE A 181 3.10 -7.98 -15.59
C ILE A 181 2.69 -9.40 -15.93
N SER A 182 2.12 -10.11 -14.96
CA SER A 182 1.75 -11.52 -15.12
C SER A 182 0.44 -11.88 -14.42
N ALA A 183 -0.20 -12.94 -14.88
CA ALA A 183 -1.24 -13.63 -14.12
C ALA A 183 -0.59 -14.54 -13.06
N VAL A 184 -0.93 -14.32 -11.80
CA VAL A 184 -0.38 -15.06 -10.65
C VAL A 184 -1.50 -15.75 -9.90
N PRO A 185 -1.39 -17.04 -9.55
CA PRO A 185 -2.36 -17.72 -8.69
C PRO A 185 -2.56 -16.98 -7.36
N LEU A 186 -3.81 -16.82 -6.94
CA LEU A 186 -4.15 -16.22 -5.64
C LEU A 186 -3.56 -17.02 -4.48
N SER A 187 -3.41 -18.33 -4.63
CA SER A 187 -2.75 -19.22 -3.67
C SER A 187 -1.29 -18.83 -3.40
N ASP A 188 -0.56 -18.37 -4.41
CA ASP A 188 0.83 -17.91 -4.25
C ASP A 188 0.92 -16.62 -3.43
N LEU A 189 -0.16 -15.83 -3.45
CA LEU A 189 -0.29 -14.56 -2.75
C LEU A 189 -0.93 -14.69 -1.36
N LEU A 190 -1.35 -15.89 -0.94
CA LEU A 190 -2.00 -16.11 0.36
C LEU A 190 -1.19 -15.53 1.52
N GLU A 191 -1.91 -14.82 2.38
CA GLU A 191 -1.44 -14.13 3.57
C GLU A 191 -0.44 -12.99 3.29
N GLN A 192 -0.39 -12.49 2.05
CA GLN A 192 0.39 -11.31 1.68
C GLN A 192 -0.48 -10.05 1.61
N THR A 193 0.08 -8.93 2.02
CA THR A 193 -0.45 -7.61 1.69
C THR A 193 0.08 -7.12 0.35
N LEU A 194 -0.75 -6.40 -0.39
CA LEU A 194 -0.43 -5.85 -1.70
C LEU A 194 -0.88 -4.40 -1.77
N GLU A 195 -0.37 -3.68 -2.77
CA GLU A 195 -0.87 -2.37 -3.16
C GLU A 195 -1.59 -2.49 -4.50
N LEU A 196 -2.86 -2.11 -4.55
CA LEU A 196 -3.54 -1.88 -5.82
C LEU A 196 -3.12 -0.51 -6.34
N ILE A 197 -2.60 -0.46 -7.56
CA ILE A 197 -2.28 0.77 -8.28
C ILE A 197 -3.09 0.84 -9.58
N GLY A 198 -3.27 2.04 -10.14
CA GLY A 198 -3.94 2.16 -11.44
C GLY A 198 -4.52 3.53 -11.72
N THR A 199 -5.18 3.63 -12.87
CA THR A 199 -5.75 4.87 -13.42
C THR A 199 -6.61 5.63 -12.42
N ASN A 200 -7.38 4.91 -11.60
CA ASN A 200 -8.34 5.48 -10.64
C ASN A 200 -7.87 5.40 -9.19
N ILE A 201 -6.58 5.13 -8.94
CA ILE A 201 -6.02 4.98 -7.60
C ILE A 201 -5.04 6.10 -7.31
N ASN A 202 -5.24 6.79 -6.18
CA ASN A 202 -4.32 7.80 -5.62
C ASN A 202 -3.76 8.84 -6.62
N GLY A 203 -4.56 9.26 -7.59
CA GLY A 203 -4.14 10.25 -8.59
C GLY A 203 -3.23 9.69 -9.70
N ASN A 204 -3.07 8.37 -9.79
CA ASN A 204 -2.31 7.65 -10.81
C ASN A 204 -0.85 8.12 -10.96
N PRO A 205 -0.04 8.06 -9.89
CA PRO A 205 1.37 8.50 -9.92
C PRO A 205 2.22 7.75 -10.96
N TYR A 206 1.80 6.56 -11.34
CA TYR A 206 2.51 5.70 -12.30
C TYR A 206 2.02 5.86 -13.74
N GLY A 207 1.02 6.72 -14.02
CA GLY A 207 0.57 6.98 -15.39
C GLY A 207 -0.04 5.76 -16.08
N LEU A 208 -0.67 4.86 -15.31
CA LEU A 208 -1.30 3.65 -15.83
C LEU A 208 -2.60 3.97 -16.57
N GLY A 209 -2.70 3.52 -17.82
CA GLY A 209 -3.92 3.59 -18.63
C GLY A 209 -4.47 5.00 -18.79
N SER A 210 -5.76 5.08 -19.13
CA SER A 210 -6.48 6.34 -19.30
C SER A 210 -7.92 6.21 -18.81
N LYS A 211 -8.66 7.32 -18.66
CA LYS A 211 -10.08 7.24 -18.29
C LYS A 211 -10.91 6.41 -19.27
N LYS A 212 -10.53 6.39 -20.56
CA LYS A 212 -11.18 5.59 -21.60
C LYS A 212 -10.80 4.11 -21.51
N HIS A 213 -9.55 3.83 -21.18
CA HIS A 213 -8.98 2.49 -21.06
C HIS A 213 -8.29 2.35 -19.69
N PRO A 214 -9.06 2.19 -18.60
CA PRO A 214 -8.49 2.13 -17.26
C PRO A 214 -7.68 0.85 -17.09
N LEU A 215 -6.55 0.98 -16.40
CA LEU A 215 -5.62 -0.11 -16.13
C LEU A 215 -5.24 -0.10 -14.65
N HIS A 216 -5.26 -1.28 -14.05
CA HIS A 216 -4.97 -1.52 -12.64
C HIS A 216 -4.14 -2.78 -12.48
N LEU A 217 -3.28 -2.80 -11.45
CA LEU A 217 -2.36 -3.91 -11.16
C LEU A 217 -2.19 -4.04 -9.65
N LEU A 218 -1.96 -5.26 -9.17
CA LEU A 218 -1.50 -5.51 -7.80
C LEU A 218 0.02 -5.56 -7.75
N ILE A 219 0.60 -5.00 -6.69
CA ILE A 219 2.02 -5.12 -6.38
C ILE A 219 2.15 -5.76 -4.99
N PRO A 220 2.81 -6.92 -4.85
CA PRO A 220 3.11 -7.48 -3.53
C PRO A 220 3.92 -6.49 -2.71
N HIS A 221 3.52 -6.31 -1.45
CA HIS A 221 4.22 -5.39 -0.56
C HIS A 221 5.68 -5.83 -0.37
N GLY A 222 6.60 -4.88 -0.45
CA GLY A 222 8.04 -5.14 -0.37
C GLY A 222 8.65 -5.77 -1.64
N ALA A 223 7.91 -5.85 -2.76
CA ALA A 223 8.42 -6.44 -4.01
C ALA A 223 9.64 -5.73 -4.60
N PHE A 224 9.83 -4.44 -4.28
CA PHE A 224 10.86 -3.59 -4.86
C PHE A 224 11.88 -3.17 -3.81
N GLN A 225 12.90 -4.00 -3.58
CA GLN A 225 13.99 -3.69 -2.64
C GLN A 225 14.88 -2.56 -3.18
N ILE A 226 15.23 -1.62 -2.31
CA ILE A 226 16.15 -0.52 -2.59
C ILE A 226 17.57 -0.99 -2.28
N ARG A 227 18.47 -0.93 -3.26
CA ARG A 227 19.83 -1.45 -3.09
C ARG A 227 20.81 -0.38 -2.66
N ASN A 228 20.66 0.84 -3.18
CA ASN A 228 21.59 1.94 -2.94
C ASN A 228 20.94 3.00 -2.06
N LEU A 229 20.54 2.59 -0.86
CA LEU A 229 20.01 3.50 0.13
C LEU A 229 21.15 4.36 0.72
N PRO A 230 20.98 5.69 0.87
CA PRO A 230 21.96 6.51 1.58
C PRO A 230 21.95 6.17 3.08
N THR A 231 22.89 6.76 3.81
CA THR A 231 22.90 6.71 5.28
C THR A 231 21.57 7.18 5.86
N LEU A 232 21.16 6.55 6.96
CA LEU A 232 19.89 6.85 7.64
C LEU A 232 19.99 8.16 8.45
N LYS A 233 20.17 9.27 7.73
CA LYS A 233 20.13 10.65 8.23
C LYS A 233 19.14 11.44 7.40
N HIS A 234 18.46 12.38 8.04
CA HIS A 234 17.41 13.18 7.41
C HIS A 234 17.88 13.86 6.11
N ASN A 235 19.01 14.58 6.16
CA ASN A 235 19.51 15.35 5.00
C ASN A 235 20.04 14.46 3.86
N ASP A 236 20.59 13.29 4.19
CA ASP A 236 21.06 12.34 3.18
C ASP A 236 19.86 11.72 2.43
N LEU A 237 18.80 11.35 3.15
CA LEU A 237 17.56 10.89 2.54
C LEU A 237 16.88 11.98 1.72
N LEU A 238 16.78 13.21 2.25
CA LEU A 238 16.23 14.36 1.52
C LEU A 238 16.94 14.55 0.18
N SER A 239 18.28 14.63 0.21
CA SER A 239 19.12 14.78 -0.98
C SER A 239 18.94 13.62 -1.96
N TRP A 240 18.80 12.39 -1.46
CA TRP A 240 18.55 11.21 -2.29
C TRP A 240 17.19 11.25 -2.98
N PHE A 241 16.11 11.62 -2.26
CA PHE A 241 14.77 11.74 -2.86
C PHE A 241 14.70 12.82 -3.95
N GLU A 242 15.51 13.88 -3.88
CA GLU A 242 15.54 14.96 -4.86
C GLU A 242 16.48 14.67 -6.04
N GLY A 243 17.71 14.22 -5.75
CA GLY A 243 18.79 14.12 -6.73
C GLY A 243 18.97 12.73 -7.35
N CYS A 244 18.53 11.65 -6.68
CA CYS A 244 18.76 10.29 -7.16
C CYS A 244 17.64 9.79 -8.07
N ARG A 245 17.99 9.04 -9.12
CA ARG A 245 17.00 8.38 -10.00
C ARG A 245 16.18 7.32 -9.25
N GLU A 246 16.82 6.50 -8.41
CA GLU A 246 16.17 5.50 -7.54
C GLU A 246 15.30 6.18 -6.47
N GLY A 247 15.65 7.42 -6.09
CA GLY A 247 14.90 8.24 -5.14
C GLY A 247 13.62 8.88 -5.68
N LYS A 248 13.27 8.69 -6.96
CA LYS A 248 12.01 9.18 -7.54
C LYS A 248 10.82 8.27 -7.21
N ILE A 249 10.60 8.02 -5.92
CA ILE A 249 9.57 7.13 -5.35
C ILE A 249 8.78 7.86 -4.27
N GLU A 250 7.59 7.36 -3.88
CA GLU A 250 6.72 7.99 -2.87
C GLU A 250 7.39 8.08 -1.49
N GLY A 251 8.15 7.05 -1.16
CA GLY A 251 8.70 6.83 0.16
C GLY A 251 9.47 5.52 0.24
N ILE A 252 9.90 5.20 1.45
CA ILE A 252 10.63 3.96 1.76
C ILE A 252 9.88 3.27 2.89
N VAL A 253 9.80 1.95 2.82
CA VAL A 253 9.38 1.08 3.92
C VAL A 253 10.57 0.22 4.31
N TRP A 254 10.89 0.17 5.58
CA TRP A 254 11.89 -0.72 6.14
C TRP A 254 11.19 -1.88 6.82
N HIS A 255 11.57 -3.09 6.42
CA HIS A 255 11.11 -4.35 7.00
C HIS A 255 12.10 -4.78 8.07
N CYS A 256 11.72 -4.59 9.33
CA CYS A 256 12.56 -4.90 10.49
C CYS A 256 12.50 -6.39 10.84
N ASN A 257 13.52 -6.89 11.55
CA ASN A 257 13.66 -8.32 11.85
C ASN A 257 12.58 -8.84 12.81
N ASP A 258 12.01 -7.96 13.64
CA ASP A 258 10.91 -8.23 14.56
C ASP A 258 9.52 -8.20 13.89
N GLY A 259 9.47 -7.98 12.56
CA GLY A 259 8.23 -7.84 11.79
C GLY A 259 7.65 -6.42 11.79
N CYS A 260 8.26 -5.46 12.50
CA CYS A 260 7.86 -4.07 12.45
C CYS A 260 8.10 -3.46 11.07
N LEU A 261 7.17 -2.61 10.62
CA LEU A 261 7.28 -1.86 9.38
C LEU A 261 7.40 -0.38 9.70
N ILE A 262 8.56 0.20 9.40
CA ILE A 262 8.84 1.63 9.59
C ILE A 262 8.86 2.30 8.22
N LYS A 263 8.39 3.54 8.10
CA LYS A 263 8.40 4.23 6.80
C LYS A 263 8.93 5.65 6.84
N VAL A 264 9.26 6.17 5.66
CA VAL A 264 9.33 7.61 5.41
C VAL A 264 8.57 7.88 4.13
N HIS A 265 7.88 9.02 4.09
CA HIS A 265 7.18 9.48 2.89
C HIS A 265 7.78 10.82 2.50
N ARG A 266 7.93 11.08 1.18
CA ARG A 266 8.33 12.39 0.63
C ARG A 266 7.70 13.60 1.34
N HIS A 267 6.40 13.55 1.63
CA HIS A 267 5.72 14.66 2.31
C HIS A 267 6.23 14.91 3.73
N HIS A 268 6.68 13.89 4.46
CA HIS A 268 7.31 14.11 5.76
C HIS A 268 8.64 14.86 5.62
N LEU A 269 9.33 14.71 4.50
CA LEU A 269 10.56 15.47 4.20
C LEU A 269 10.27 16.84 3.54
N GLY A 270 9.00 17.27 3.50
CA GLY A 270 8.60 18.52 2.86
C GLY A 270 8.59 18.47 1.32
N LEU A 271 8.78 17.29 0.71
CA LEU A 271 8.81 17.12 -0.73
C LEU A 271 7.42 16.88 -1.32
N CYS A 272 7.26 17.27 -2.58
CA CYS A 272 6.06 17.00 -3.37
C CYS A 272 5.92 15.51 -3.71
N TRP A 273 4.66 15.08 -3.79
CA TRP A 273 4.22 13.81 -4.37
C TRP A 273 2.74 13.98 -4.79
N PRO A 274 2.30 13.43 -5.93
CA PRO A 274 3.08 12.69 -6.93
C PRO A 274 4.13 13.56 -7.65
N ILE A 275 5.11 12.92 -8.29
CA ILE A 275 6.11 13.57 -9.14
C ILE A 275 6.06 12.97 -10.56
N PRO A 276 6.46 13.73 -11.60
CA PRO A 276 6.63 13.16 -12.92
C PRO A 276 7.80 12.15 -12.95
N ASP A 277 7.68 11.17 -13.83
CA ASP A 277 8.73 10.18 -14.15
C ASP A 277 9.33 9.48 -12.93
N THR A 278 8.45 8.79 -12.19
CA THR A 278 8.82 7.91 -11.06
C THR A 278 9.87 6.87 -11.45
N TYR A 279 10.60 6.34 -10.47
CA TYR A 279 11.62 5.34 -10.71
C TYR A 279 11.04 4.06 -11.32
N MET A 280 9.86 3.63 -10.90
CA MET A 280 9.13 2.52 -11.53
C MET A 280 8.89 2.76 -13.03
N ASN A 281 8.54 3.98 -13.42
CA ASN A 281 8.39 4.39 -14.82
C ASN A 281 9.70 4.57 -15.60
N SER A 282 10.84 4.33 -14.97
CA SER A 282 12.15 4.32 -15.65
C SER A 282 12.55 2.95 -16.17
N LYS A 283 11.85 1.89 -15.73
CA LYS A 283 12.17 0.51 -16.06
C LYS A 283 11.33 0.04 -17.24
N PRO A 284 11.91 -0.75 -18.17
CA PRO A 284 11.12 -1.47 -19.15
C PRO A 284 10.19 -2.47 -18.47
N VAL A 285 9.13 -2.85 -19.16
CA VAL A 285 8.15 -3.84 -18.68
C VAL A 285 7.84 -4.85 -19.77
N VAL A 286 7.74 -6.12 -19.41
CA VAL A 286 7.28 -7.21 -20.29
C VAL A 286 5.94 -7.74 -19.79
N ILE A 287 5.07 -8.13 -20.74
CA ILE A 287 3.81 -8.81 -20.45
C ILE A 287 4.03 -10.31 -20.58
N ASN A 288 3.66 -11.06 -19.54
CA ASN A 288 3.79 -12.52 -19.49
C ASN A 288 2.55 -13.13 -18.82
N MET A 289 1.50 -13.29 -19.62
CA MET A 289 0.21 -13.76 -19.17
C MET A 289 0.15 -15.29 -19.05
N ASN A 290 0.93 -16.01 -19.87
CA ASN A 290 1.04 -17.49 -19.88
C ASN A 290 -0.31 -18.20 -19.60
N LEU A 291 -1.35 -17.80 -20.35
CA LEU A 291 -2.73 -18.23 -20.09
C LEU A 291 -3.07 -19.57 -20.75
N ASN A 292 -2.10 -20.23 -21.39
CA ASN A 292 -2.28 -21.53 -22.05
C ASN A 292 -2.74 -22.65 -21.10
N LYS A 293 -2.76 -22.38 -19.78
CA LYS A 293 -3.23 -23.29 -18.73
C LYS A 293 -4.71 -23.12 -18.36
N TYR A 294 -5.40 -22.12 -18.93
CA TYR A 294 -6.81 -21.84 -18.62
C TYR A 294 -7.67 -22.14 -19.85
N ASP A 295 -8.53 -23.16 -19.75
CA ASP A 295 -9.31 -23.73 -20.87
C ASP A 295 -10.53 -22.88 -21.30
N HIS A 296 -10.65 -21.64 -20.81
CA HIS A 296 -11.85 -20.83 -20.99
C HIS A 296 -11.54 -19.38 -21.40
N ALA A 297 -12.38 -18.84 -22.28
CA ALA A 297 -12.26 -17.47 -22.75
C ALA A 297 -12.67 -16.48 -21.65
N PHE A 298 -11.79 -15.54 -21.36
CA PHE A 298 -12.05 -14.40 -20.49
C PHE A 298 -13.14 -13.48 -21.08
N ASP A 299 -13.84 -12.74 -20.20
CA ASP A 299 -14.71 -11.64 -20.64
C ASP A 299 -13.90 -10.67 -21.53
N THR A 300 -14.46 -10.32 -22.70
CA THR A 300 -13.75 -9.54 -23.72
C THR A 300 -13.24 -8.20 -23.23
N LYS A 301 -13.89 -7.62 -22.21
CA LYS A 301 -13.56 -6.32 -21.61
C LYS A 301 -12.70 -6.41 -20.35
N CYS A 302 -12.43 -7.61 -19.82
CA CYS A 302 -11.62 -7.72 -18.62
C CYS A 302 -10.12 -7.55 -18.92
N LEU A 303 -9.36 -7.06 -17.95
CA LEU A 303 -7.94 -6.76 -18.11
C LEU A 303 -7.12 -8.00 -18.51
N PHE A 304 -7.45 -9.19 -18.00
CA PHE A 304 -6.76 -10.43 -18.37
C PHE A 304 -6.84 -10.71 -19.88
N ASN A 305 -8.00 -10.50 -20.50
CA ASN A 305 -8.18 -10.63 -21.95
C ASN A 305 -7.45 -9.52 -22.72
N LEU A 306 -7.40 -8.30 -22.18
CA LEU A 306 -6.68 -7.21 -22.86
C LEU A 306 -5.17 -7.43 -22.82
N PHE A 307 -4.62 -7.90 -21.70
CA PHE A 307 -3.20 -8.23 -21.61
C PHE A 307 -2.83 -9.48 -22.43
N SER A 308 -3.73 -10.45 -22.60
CA SER A 308 -3.45 -11.63 -23.41
C SER A 308 -3.23 -11.28 -24.90
N LYS A 309 -3.90 -10.24 -25.41
CA LYS A 309 -3.69 -9.73 -26.78
C LYS A 309 -2.29 -9.14 -27.02
N ILE A 310 -1.63 -8.71 -25.94
CA ILE A 310 -0.28 -8.10 -25.99
C ILE A 310 0.75 -8.96 -25.23
N ASP A 311 0.48 -10.25 -25.09
CA ASP A 311 1.38 -11.17 -24.42
C ASP A 311 2.76 -11.20 -25.10
N ASN A 312 3.81 -11.34 -24.29
CA ASN A 312 5.23 -11.29 -24.69
C ASN A 312 5.70 -9.94 -25.28
N GLN A 313 4.85 -8.91 -25.31
CA GLN A 313 5.28 -7.58 -25.73
C GLN A 313 6.11 -6.91 -24.62
N LYS A 314 7.11 -6.13 -25.05
CA LYS A 314 7.98 -5.33 -24.18
C LYS A 314 7.75 -3.84 -24.43
N PHE A 315 7.55 -3.09 -23.38
CA PHE A 315 7.38 -1.64 -23.40
C PHE A 315 8.57 -0.96 -22.73
N GLY A 316 8.92 0.24 -23.20
CA GLY A 316 10.01 1.02 -22.64
C GLY A 316 9.75 1.49 -21.21
N ARG A 317 8.48 1.75 -20.88
CA ARG A 317 8.02 2.18 -19.55
C ARG A 317 6.64 1.63 -19.25
N LEU A 318 6.33 1.55 -17.97
CA LEU A 318 5.02 1.11 -17.48
C LEU A 318 3.86 1.97 -18.03
N LYS A 319 4.02 3.29 -18.08
CA LYS A 319 3.03 4.23 -18.65
C LYS A 319 2.84 4.14 -20.18
N ASP A 320 3.72 3.42 -20.89
CA ASP A 320 3.64 3.29 -22.35
C ASP A 320 2.71 2.13 -22.78
N ILE A 321 2.16 1.37 -21.82
CA ILE A 321 1.20 0.29 -22.11
C ILE A 321 -0.14 0.91 -22.55
N ILE A 322 -0.55 0.59 -23.77
CA ILE A 322 -1.83 1.00 -24.34
C ILE A 322 -2.66 -0.25 -24.60
N LEU A 323 -3.80 -0.36 -23.94
CA LEU A 323 -4.79 -1.41 -24.16
C LEU A 323 -5.84 -0.88 -25.16
N ASP A 324 -5.47 -0.81 -26.44
CA ASP A 324 -6.43 -0.54 -27.51
C ASP A 324 -7.33 -1.78 -27.71
N VAL A 325 -8.64 -1.55 -27.77
CA VAL A 325 -9.64 -2.64 -27.86
C VAL A 325 -9.73 -3.20 -29.26
#